data_AF-A0AAU7EBT2-F1
#
_entry.id   AF-A0AAU7EBT2-F1
#
_cell.length_a   1.000
_cell.length_b   1.000
_cell.length_c   1.000
_cell.angle_alpha   90.00
_cell.angle_beta   90.00
_cell.angle_gamma   90.00
#
_symmetry.space_group_name_H-M   'P 1'
#
loop_
_entity.id
_entity.type
_entity.pdbx_description
1 polymer ?
#
loop_
_entity_poly.entity_id
_entity_poly.type
_entity_poly.pdbx_seq_one_letter_code
_entity_poly.pdbx_strand_id
1 'polypeptide(L)'
;MNKSIFILILVLLLVSCKENSKEHNAIINDFEIAENEYQKYTQENGWIRMSEITVKEFITELKFGNDNELNILSTIGQTDKNWITNSDLKFLISQIESKEKAKCVNRVISSFIPDPKNMTIGDQVISIIEAYRKNEPYPNELYICESYDKEKVNEILEWWKQKNGS
;
A
#
# COMPACT_ATOMS: atom_id res chain seq x y z
N MET A 1 61.33 -7.25 0.23
CA MET A 1 59.93 -6.80 0.02
C MET A 1 59.85 -5.34 0.47
N ASN A 2 59.68 -4.41 -0.47
CA ASN A 2 59.91 -2.98 -0.24
C ASN A 2 58.89 -2.39 0.74
N LYS A 3 59.37 -1.77 1.84
CA LYS A 3 58.54 -1.10 2.85
C LYS A 3 57.59 -0.05 2.25
N SER A 4 57.94 0.54 1.11
CA SER A 4 57.11 1.49 0.37
C SER A 4 55.84 0.89 -0.24
N ILE A 5 55.83 -0.40 -0.58
CA ILE A 5 54.64 -1.08 -1.13
C ILE A 5 53.58 -1.30 -0.04
N PHE A 6 54.02 -1.61 1.18
CA PHE A 6 53.13 -1.80 2.32
C PHE A 6 52.41 -0.51 2.73
N ILE A 7 53.10 0.64 2.67
CA ILE A 7 52.51 1.95 2.96
C ILE A 7 51.45 2.31 1.91
N LEU A 8 51.70 2.01 0.64
CA LEU A 8 50.77 2.32 -0.46
C LEU A 8 49.48 1.49 -0.39
N ILE A 9 49.58 0.22 0.00
CA ILE A 9 48.42 -0.66 0.25
C ILE A 9 47.60 -0.18 1.46
N LEU A 10 48.27 0.28 2.53
CA LEU A 10 47.59 0.78 3.73
C LEU A 10 46.81 2.08 3.44
N VAL A 11 47.36 2.97 2.61
CA VAL A 11 46.67 4.21 2.21
C VAL A 11 45.48 3.92 1.30
N LEU A 12 45.58 2.96 0.37
CA LEU A 12 44.46 2.56 -0.50
C LEU A 12 43.29 1.95 0.29
N LEU A 13 43.57 1.17 1.35
CA LEU A 13 42.53 0.60 2.22
C LEU A 13 41.81 1.66 3.07
N LEU A 14 42.49 2.73 3.48
CA LEU A 14 41.88 3.82 4.27
C LEU A 14 40.99 4.75 3.41
N VAL A 15 41.29 4.92 2.12
CA VAL A 15 40.46 5.73 1.21
C VAL A 15 39.14 5.00 0.88
N SER A 16 39.18 3.67 0.69
CA SER A 16 37.98 2.88 0.36
C SER A 16 36.92 2.87 1.47
N CYS A 17 37.31 2.92 2.76
CA CYS A 17 36.34 3.00 3.87
C CYS A 17 35.63 4.36 3.99
N LYS A 18 36.23 5.44 3.47
CA LYS A 18 35.70 6.80 3.67
C LYS A 18 34.57 7.13 2.69
N GLU A 19 34.59 6.55 1.50
CA GLU A 19 33.55 6.71 0.47
C GLU A 19 32.22 6.06 0.89
N ASN A 20 32.26 4.83 1.42
CA ASN A 20 31.08 4.11 1.93
C ASN A 20 30.35 4.85 3.06
N SER A 21 31.08 5.60 3.91
CA SER A 21 30.46 6.28 5.06
C SER A 21 29.52 7.43 4.66
N LYS A 22 29.83 8.13 3.55
CA LYS A 22 29.03 9.29 3.11
C LYS A 22 27.74 8.86 2.43
N GLU A 23 27.82 7.83 1.58
CA GLU A 23 26.66 7.26 0.89
C GLU A 23 25.68 6.64 1.90
N HIS A 24 26.19 5.90 2.88
CA HIS A 24 25.36 5.34 3.95
C HIS A 24 24.63 6.42 4.77
N ASN A 25 25.33 7.51 5.13
CA ASN A 25 24.70 8.62 5.86
C ASN A 25 23.65 9.36 5.02
N ALA A 26 23.85 9.48 3.71
CA ALA A 26 22.85 10.08 2.81
C ALA A 26 21.58 9.23 2.75
N ILE A 27 21.72 7.91 2.60
CA ILE A 27 20.60 6.97 2.58
C ILE A 27 19.81 7.00 3.90
N ILE A 28 20.49 7.03 5.05
CA ILE A 28 19.83 7.12 6.37
C ILE A 28 19.01 8.41 6.48
N ASN A 29 19.57 9.54 6.06
CA ASN A 29 18.85 10.82 6.11
C ASN A 29 17.60 10.81 5.22
N ASP A 30 17.68 10.22 4.02
CA ASP A 30 16.54 10.15 3.10
C ASP A 30 15.40 9.28 3.67
N PHE A 31 15.74 8.17 4.33
CA PHE A 31 14.73 7.34 5.02
C PHE A 31 14.11 8.05 6.22
N GLU A 32 14.91 8.75 7.04
CA GLU A 32 14.42 9.51 8.19
C GLU A 32 13.47 10.63 7.74
N ILE A 33 13.77 11.29 6.62
CA ILE A 33 12.87 12.31 6.03
C ILE A 33 11.56 11.67 5.59
N ALA A 34 11.60 10.58 4.83
CA ALA A 34 10.40 9.89 4.34
C ALA A 34 9.52 9.37 5.49
N GLU A 35 10.12 8.82 6.55
CA GLU A 35 9.41 8.36 7.73
C GLU A 35 8.76 9.53 8.48
N ASN A 36 9.47 10.65 8.67
CA ASN A 36 8.92 11.84 9.31
C ASN A 36 7.76 12.44 8.51
N GLU A 37 7.86 12.48 7.18
CA GLU A 37 6.77 12.92 6.30
C GLU A 37 5.54 12.02 6.43
N TYR A 38 5.75 10.70 6.46
CA TYR A 38 4.67 9.73 6.66
C TYR A 38 4.01 9.85 8.05
N GLN A 39 4.81 9.97 9.11
CA GLN A 39 4.30 10.18 10.47
C GLN A 39 3.47 11.46 10.57
N LYS A 40 3.95 12.56 9.99
CA LYS A 40 3.21 13.82 9.94
C LYS A 40 1.88 13.66 9.18
N TYR A 41 1.92 13.06 8.00
CA TYR A 41 0.73 12.82 7.19
C TYR A 41 -0.33 11.99 7.93
N THR A 42 0.08 10.90 8.58
CA THR A 42 -0.85 10.03 9.33
C THR A 42 -1.42 10.71 10.57
N GLN A 43 -0.67 11.60 11.24
CA GLN A 43 -1.18 12.40 12.34
C GLN A 43 -2.22 13.44 11.87
N GLU A 44 -2.00 14.07 10.71
CA GLU A 44 -2.90 15.09 10.15
C GLU A 44 -4.19 14.50 9.55
N ASN A 45 -4.09 13.34 8.89
CA ASN A 45 -5.22 12.69 8.21
C ASN A 45 -5.91 11.62 9.07
N GLY A 46 -5.31 11.25 10.20
CA GLY A 46 -5.83 10.26 11.11
C GLY A 46 -5.79 8.83 10.56
N TRP A 47 -6.63 8.00 11.14
CA TRP A 47 -6.72 6.57 10.89
C TRP A 47 -8.17 6.10 10.94
N ILE A 48 -8.47 5.04 10.21
CA ILE A 48 -9.80 4.42 10.20
C ILE A 48 -9.77 3.14 11.00
N ARG A 49 -10.73 2.96 11.89
CA ARG A 49 -10.95 1.66 12.54
C ARG A 49 -11.82 0.79 11.63
N MET A 50 -11.24 -0.29 11.14
CA MET A 50 -11.91 -1.17 10.17
C MET A 50 -13.17 -1.85 10.72
N SER A 51 -13.25 -2.05 12.03
CA SER A 51 -14.43 -2.62 12.69
C SER A 51 -15.63 -1.67 12.79
N GLU A 52 -15.45 -0.38 12.48
CA GLU A 52 -16.47 0.67 12.67
C GLU A 52 -16.96 1.29 11.35
N ILE A 53 -16.41 0.86 10.20
CA ILE A 53 -16.70 1.46 8.89
C ILE A 53 -17.49 0.50 8.01
N THR A 54 -18.42 1.00 7.21
CA THR A 54 -19.10 0.22 6.16
C THR A 54 -18.28 0.15 4.88
N VAL A 55 -18.61 -0.77 3.98
CA VAL A 55 -17.93 -0.89 2.67
C VAL A 55 -18.01 0.41 1.87
N LYS A 56 -19.17 1.09 1.86
CA LYS A 56 -19.36 2.33 1.08
C LYS A 56 -18.58 3.51 1.65
N GLU A 57 -18.57 3.64 2.98
CA GLU A 57 -17.75 4.65 3.65
C GLU A 57 -16.27 4.37 3.37
N PHE A 58 -15.83 3.11 3.44
CA PHE A 58 -14.45 2.75 3.14
C PHE A 58 -14.03 3.10 1.71
N ILE A 59 -14.87 2.79 0.71
CA ILE A 59 -14.63 3.20 -0.69
C ILE A 59 -14.57 4.74 -0.83
N THR A 60 -15.34 5.48 -0.04
CA THR A 60 -15.28 6.95 -0.03
C THR A 60 -13.95 7.45 0.53
N GLU A 61 -13.48 6.85 1.61
CA GLU A 61 -12.22 7.20 2.27
C GLU A 61 -10.99 6.85 1.42
N LEU A 62 -11.13 5.85 0.55
CA LEU A 62 -10.12 5.47 -0.44
C LEU A 62 -9.95 6.46 -1.59
N LYS A 63 -10.88 7.42 -1.78
CA LYS A 63 -10.76 8.39 -2.87
C LYS A 63 -9.51 9.23 -2.71
N PHE A 64 -8.80 9.40 -3.82
CA PHE A 64 -7.58 10.21 -3.88
C PHE A 64 -7.87 11.66 -3.49
N GLY A 65 -6.96 12.27 -2.74
CA GLY A 65 -7.01 13.69 -2.41
C GLY A 65 -6.49 14.51 -3.59
N ASN A 66 -5.25 14.98 -3.49
CA ASN A 66 -4.55 15.65 -4.58
C ASN A 66 -3.19 14.99 -4.87
N ASP A 67 -2.62 15.28 -6.04
CA ASP A 67 -1.35 14.69 -6.52
C ASP A 67 -0.11 15.06 -5.69
N ASN A 68 -0.22 16.00 -4.75
CA ASN A 68 0.89 16.43 -3.89
C ASN A 68 0.86 15.76 -2.50
N GLU A 69 -0.14 14.92 -2.21
CA GLU A 69 -0.26 14.19 -0.96
C GLU A 69 0.31 12.78 -1.06
N LEU A 70 0.66 12.18 0.09
CA LEU A 70 1.10 10.79 0.15
C LEU A 70 0.01 9.81 -0.30
N ASN A 71 -1.28 10.18 -0.23
CA ASN A 71 -2.42 9.36 -0.66
C ASN A 71 -2.39 7.94 -0.10
N ILE A 72 -2.24 7.85 1.22
CA ILE A 72 -2.26 6.59 1.97
C ILE A 72 -3.44 6.62 2.94
N LEU A 73 -4.18 5.53 3.04
CA LEU A 73 -5.23 5.36 4.02
C LEU A 73 -4.72 4.50 5.17
N SER A 74 -4.47 5.13 6.31
CA SER A 74 -4.04 4.45 7.53
C SER A 74 -5.20 3.75 8.22
N THR A 75 -5.01 2.47 8.56
CA THR A 75 -6.07 1.63 9.16
C THR A 75 -5.63 0.95 10.46
N ILE A 76 -6.55 0.85 11.40
CA ILE A 76 -6.41 0.06 12.64
C ILE A 76 -7.31 -1.17 12.55
N GLY A 77 -6.74 -2.31 12.94
CA GLY A 77 -7.48 -3.57 12.99
C GLY A 77 -7.80 -4.09 11.60
N GLN A 78 -8.83 -4.93 11.54
CA GLN A 78 -9.35 -5.54 10.33
C GLN A 78 -10.88 -5.65 10.49
N THR A 79 -11.58 -5.94 9.41
CA THR A 79 -13.03 -6.14 9.38
C THR A 79 -13.39 -7.54 9.87
N ASP A 80 -14.66 -7.72 10.26
CA ASP A 80 -15.20 -9.04 10.52
C ASP A 80 -15.48 -9.80 9.21
N LYS A 81 -15.53 -11.13 9.26
CA LYS A 81 -15.80 -11.98 8.07
C LYS A 81 -17.14 -11.67 7.38
N ASN A 82 -18.11 -11.13 8.13
CA ASN A 82 -19.45 -10.78 7.63
C ASN A 82 -19.58 -9.31 7.21
N TRP A 83 -18.47 -8.60 7.06
CA TRP A 83 -18.46 -7.16 6.75
C TRP A 83 -19.12 -6.81 5.41
N ILE A 84 -19.05 -7.71 4.42
CA ILE A 84 -19.58 -7.49 3.07
C ILE A 84 -20.90 -8.24 2.90
N THR A 85 -21.98 -7.50 2.69
CA THR A 85 -23.29 -8.07 2.33
C THR A 85 -23.41 -8.29 0.82
N ASN A 86 -24.45 -9.00 0.37
CA ASN A 86 -24.73 -9.14 -1.06
C ASN A 86 -25.02 -7.79 -1.75
N SER A 87 -25.60 -6.81 -1.04
CA SER A 87 -25.78 -5.45 -1.58
C SER A 87 -24.47 -4.69 -1.73
N ASP A 88 -23.54 -4.87 -0.79
CA ASP A 88 -22.22 -4.28 -0.88
C ASP A 88 -21.42 -4.91 -2.02
N LEU A 89 -21.55 -6.22 -2.22
CA LEU A 89 -20.91 -6.90 -3.35
C LEU A 89 -21.41 -6.39 -4.70
N LYS A 90 -22.72 -6.13 -4.85
CA LYS A 90 -23.27 -5.47 -6.04
C LYS A 90 -22.67 -4.08 -6.25
N PHE A 91 -22.55 -3.30 -5.18
CA PHE A 91 -21.92 -1.99 -5.22
C PHE A 91 -20.45 -2.10 -5.65
N LEU A 92 -19.67 -2.97 -5.03
CA LEU A 92 -18.26 -3.22 -5.37
C LEU A 92 -18.11 -3.63 -6.84
N ILE A 93 -18.90 -4.59 -7.33
CA ILE A 93 -18.88 -5.00 -8.73
C ILE A 93 -19.16 -3.81 -9.67
N SER A 94 -20.06 -2.89 -9.30
CA SER A 94 -20.31 -1.68 -10.12
C SER A 94 -19.11 -0.72 -10.20
N GLN A 95 -18.15 -0.85 -9.29
CA GLN A 95 -16.97 0.01 -9.20
C GLN A 95 -15.69 -0.69 -9.71
N ILE A 96 -15.75 -1.97 -10.09
CA ILE A 96 -14.55 -2.79 -10.39
C ILE A 96 -13.73 -2.27 -11.58
N GLU A 97 -14.38 -1.62 -12.55
CA GLU A 97 -13.70 -1.02 -13.71
C GLU A 97 -13.30 0.45 -13.49
N SER A 98 -13.55 1.01 -12.29
CA SER A 98 -13.29 2.42 -12.00
C SER A 98 -11.81 2.76 -12.19
N LYS A 99 -11.56 3.83 -12.95
CA LYS A 99 -10.23 4.44 -13.14
C LYS A 99 -10.02 5.68 -12.27
N GLU A 100 -10.95 5.97 -11.36
CA GLU A 100 -10.76 6.98 -10.33
C GLU A 100 -9.53 6.60 -9.49
N LYS A 101 -8.60 7.54 -9.28
CA LYS A 101 -7.42 7.30 -8.45
C LYS A 101 -7.85 6.93 -7.02
N ALA A 102 -7.06 6.08 -6.36
CA ALA A 102 -7.31 5.68 -4.99
C ALA A 102 -6.04 5.75 -4.13
N LYS A 103 -6.26 5.91 -2.83
CA LYS A 103 -5.20 5.75 -1.83
C LYS A 103 -4.77 4.28 -1.75
N CYS A 104 -3.53 4.04 -1.32
CA CYS A 104 -3.12 2.70 -0.87
C CYS A 104 -3.48 2.50 0.59
N VAL A 105 -3.87 1.29 0.97
CA VAL A 105 -4.20 0.98 2.36
C VAL A 105 -2.92 0.62 3.09
N ASN A 106 -2.67 1.24 4.24
CA ASN A 106 -1.56 0.87 5.10
C ASN A 106 -2.07 0.62 6.52
N ARG A 107 -1.80 -0.56 7.08
CA ARG A 107 -2.09 -0.81 8.48
C ARG A 107 -1.07 -0.08 9.32
N VAL A 108 -1.50 0.45 10.46
CA VAL A 108 -0.63 1.23 11.37
C VAL A 108 0.54 0.43 11.96
N ILE A 109 0.52 -0.89 11.81
CA ILE A 109 1.59 -1.81 12.20
C ILE A 109 2.58 -2.13 11.05
N SER A 110 2.38 -1.54 9.88
CA SER A 110 3.26 -1.70 8.72
C SER A 110 4.51 -0.84 8.89
N SER A 111 5.66 -1.39 8.50
CA SER A 111 6.93 -0.65 8.37
C SER A 111 7.21 -0.22 6.93
N PHE A 112 6.26 -0.42 6.02
CA PHE A 112 6.39 -0.08 4.60
C PHE A 112 5.52 1.13 4.27
N ILE A 113 6.09 2.06 3.49
CA ILE A 113 5.37 3.22 2.95
C ILE A 113 5.00 2.89 1.50
N PRO A 114 3.72 2.61 1.18
CA PRO A 114 3.32 2.27 -0.17
C PRO A 114 3.37 3.46 -1.13
N ASP A 115 3.61 3.19 -2.42
CA ASP A 115 3.55 4.17 -3.52
C ASP A 115 2.19 4.07 -4.25
N PRO A 116 1.26 5.02 -4.07
CA PRO A 116 -0.08 4.95 -4.64
C PRO A 116 -0.18 5.46 -6.09
N LYS A 117 0.93 5.79 -6.76
CA LYS A 117 0.92 6.54 -8.03
C LYS A 117 -0.01 6.01 -9.11
N ASN A 118 -0.20 4.70 -9.18
CA ASN A 118 -1.03 4.05 -10.21
C ASN A 118 -2.29 3.38 -9.65
N MET A 119 -2.60 3.59 -8.37
CA MET A 119 -3.68 2.88 -7.70
C MET A 119 -5.04 3.47 -8.09
N THR A 120 -6.01 2.60 -8.37
CA THR A 120 -7.39 3.00 -8.69
C THR A 120 -8.40 2.41 -7.71
N ILE A 121 -9.61 2.99 -7.69
CA ILE A 121 -10.74 2.45 -6.93
C ILE A 121 -11.05 1.02 -7.41
N GLY A 122 -10.92 0.74 -8.71
CA GLY A 122 -11.07 -0.60 -9.25
C GLY A 122 -10.09 -1.60 -8.63
N ASP A 123 -8.82 -1.21 -8.46
CA ASP A 123 -7.80 -2.07 -7.85
C ASP A 123 -8.09 -2.38 -6.37
N GLN A 124 -8.53 -1.37 -5.61
CA GLN A 124 -8.93 -1.57 -4.22
C GLN A 124 -10.18 -2.45 -4.11
N VAL A 125 -11.15 -2.25 -5.00
CA VAL A 125 -12.36 -3.07 -5.09
C VAL A 125 -12.02 -4.54 -5.35
N ILE A 126 -11.09 -4.81 -6.26
CA ILE A 126 -10.61 -6.17 -6.54
C ILE A 126 -10.02 -6.79 -5.26
N SER A 127 -9.16 -6.06 -4.55
CA SER A 127 -8.55 -6.53 -3.30
C SER A 127 -9.62 -6.88 -2.24
N ILE A 128 -10.65 -6.04 -2.11
CA ILE A 128 -11.78 -6.27 -1.17
C ILE A 128 -12.58 -7.52 -1.57
N ILE A 129 -12.87 -7.69 -2.86
CA ILE A 129 -13.62 -8.85 -3.36
C ILE A 129 -12.81 -10.15 -3.20
N GLU A 130 -11.49 -10.12 -3.41
CA GLU A 130 -10.62 -11.27 -3.20
C GLU A 130 -10.63 -11.71 -1.73
N ALA A 131 -10.52 -10.78 -0.77
CA ALA A 131 -10.65 -11.08 0.65
C ALA A 131 -12.02 -11.72 0.96
N TYR A 132 -13.10 -11.19 0.39
CA TYR A 132 -14.44 -11.78 0.51
C TYR A 132 -14.51 -13.22 -0.04
N ARG A 133 -13.98 -13.45 -1.26
CA ARG A 133 -13.95 -14.78 -1.91
C ARG A 133 -13.18 -15.80 -1.07
N LYS A 134 -12.13 -15.38 -0.39
CA LYS A 134 -11.29 -16.20 0.50
C LYS A 134 -11.84 -16.34 1.91
N ASN A 135 -12.94 -15.65 2.25
CA ASN A 135 -13.49 -15.59 3.62
C ASN A 135 -12.46 -15.07 4.65
N GLU A 136 -11.68 -14.07 4.22
CA GLU A 136 -10.64 -13.41 5.00
C GLU A 136 -11.10 -12.02 5.49
N PRO A 137 -10.67 -11.58 6.67
CA PRO A 137 -10.87 -10.21 7.13
C PRO A 137 -10.04 -9.23 6.28
N TYR A 138 -10.55 -8.02 6.05
CA TYR A 138 -9.87 -6.98 5.26
C TYR A 138 -9.44 -5.80 6.16
N PRO A 139 -8.29 -5.14 5.94
CA PRO A 139 -7.18 -5.54 5.07
C PRO A 139 -6.56 -6.85 5.57
N ASN A 140 -6.30 -7.80 4.68
CA ASN A 140 -5.68 -9.10 5.01
C ASN A 140 -4.14 -9.05 5.02
N GLU A 141 -3.55 -7.96 4.50
CA GLU A 141 -2.11 -7.71 4.46
C GLU A 141 -1.73 -6.46 5.27
N LEU A 142 -0.42 -6.24 5.48
CA LEU A 142 0.08 -5.04 6.18
C LEU A 142 -0.12 -3.76 5.36
N TYR A 143 -0.02 -3.86 4.05
CA TYR A 143 -0.30 -2.78 3.10
C TYR A 143 -0.98 -3.38 1.86
N ILE A 144 -1.86 -2.62 1.19
CA ILE A 144 -2.55 -3.05 -0.02
C ILE A 144 -2.44 -1.93 -1.06
N CYS A 145 -1.64 -2.20 -2.08
CA CYS A 145 -1.26 -1.27 -3.15
C CYS A 145 -1.02 -2.00 -4.48
N GLU A 146 -1.69 -3.14 -4.68
CA GLU A 146 -1.55 -3.96 -5.89
C GLU A 146 -2.47 -3.45 -7.00
N SER A 147 -1.92 -3.29 -8.20
CA SER A 147 -2.68 -2.98 -9.41
C SER A 147 -3.03 -4.25 -10.18
N TYR A 148 -4.22 -4.30 -10.76
CA TYR A 148 -4.69 -5.46 -11.48
C TYR A 148 -4.94 -5.18 -12.97
N ASP A 149 -4.77 -6.20 -13.79
CA ASP A 149 -5.04 -6.12 -15.22
C ASP A 149 -6.51 -6.43 -15.56
N LYS A 150 -6.82 -6.32 -16.85
CA LYS A 150 -8.15 -6.61 -17.37
C LYS A 150 -8.53 -8.10 -17.25
N GLU A 151 -7.55 -9.01 -17.20
CA GLU A 151 -7.81 -10.43 -17.06
C GLU A 151 -8.40 -10.71 -15.67
N LYS A 152 -7.81 -10.14 -14.62
CA LYS A 152 -8.35 -10.24 -13.26
C LYS A 152 -9.75 -9.63 -13.12
N VAL A 153 -10.00 -8.47 -13.76
CA VAL A 153 -11.35 -7.88 -13.81
C VAL A 153 -12.36 -8.85 -14.42
N ASN A 154 -12.03 -9.43 -15.58
CA ASN A 154 -12.91 -10.38 -16.26
C ASN A 154 -13.15 -11.63 -15.40
N GLU A 155 -12.11 -12.16 -14.73
CA GLU A 155 -12.22 -13.30 -13.82
C GLU A 155 -13.27 -13.05 -12.73
N ILE A 156 -13.23 -11.89 -12.08
CA ILE A 156 -14.17 -11.53 -11.01
C ILE A 156 -15.59 -11.32 -11.56
N LEU A 157 -15.73 -10.69 -12.74
CA LEU A 157 -17.03 -10.50 -13.38
C LEU A 157 -17.68 -11.84 -13.75
N GLU A 158 -16.92 -12.81 -14.27
CA GLU A 158 -17.41 -14.16 -14.56
C GLU A 158 -17.79 -14.92 -13.28
N TRP A 159 -16.97 -14.84 -12.24
CA TRP A 159 -17.31 -15.38 -10.92
C TRP A 159 -18.64 -14.80 -10.39
N TRP A 160 -18.84 -13.48 -10.52
CA TRP A 160 -20.05 -12.82 -10.08
C TRP A 160 -21.29 -13.28 -10.87
N LYS A 161 -21.17 -13.46 -12.19
CA LYS A 161 -22.26 -14.02 -13.03
C LYS A 161 -22.65 -15.42 -12.59
N GLN A 162 -21.65 -16.29 -12.34
CA GLN A 162 -21.91 -17.66 -11.86
C GLN A 162 -22.61 -17.67 -10.50
N LYS A 163 -22.25 -16.75 -9.60
CA LYS A 163 -22.83 -16.64 -8.25
C LYS A 163 -24.31 -16.20 -8.26
N ASN A 164 -24.74 -15.38 -9.21
CA ASN A 164 -26.09 -14.77 -9.19
C ASN A 164 -27.09 -15.38 -10.18
N GLY A 165 -26.67 -16.35 -11.00
CA GLY A 165 -27.47 -16.86 -12.10
C GLY A 165 -27.50 -15.84 -13.25
N SER A 166 -27.30 -16.32 -14.47
CA SER A 166 -27.40 -15.51 -15.68
C SER A 166 -28.80 -14.92 -15.87
#